data_AF-A0A4R2CEZ9-F1
#
_entry.id   AF-A0A4R2CEZ9-F1
#
_cell.length_a   1.000
_cell.length_b   1.000
_cell.length_c   1.000
_cell.angle_alpha   90.00
_cell.angle_beta   90.00
_cell.angle_gamma   90.00
#
_symmetry.space_group_name_H-M   'P 1'
#
loop_
_entity.id
_entity.type
_entity.pdbx_description
1 polymer ?
#
loop_
_entity_poly.entity_id
_entity_poly.type
_entity_poly.pdbx_seq_one_letter_code
_entity_poly.pdbx_strand_id
1 'polypeptide(L)'
;MGWSTERHARSECPPGRTAEAAQRSAAVADRVRALQGVLAAALGTEVRGTDLQKLKRVPRRAPPAVPQADLVSRPGPVWAAFAPPRPRPVVRWFGGERRYARRLTEAEDRFAEAIERHRATEETRRTRVARAIRDQAERQRRLDDAAAEQHARIDEYQRAVESRDRRAVSRYFQKALDRAAEPLDFPRRRRAGYVPESTLLALEWDLPDLTVVPAEAAYRYDKERDSVVPVPRPDKEIRLLYQQLVAQLALRALHLVFGNDRYGVVETVVFNGMVESVDLATGRAVRPCLITLRATRQQYQALVLDQLDPVACVRHYFAAEVSRHPEELQPVEPLLDFDLADPRTIEPVDVLSEIDSRPNLLDLTPDEFEHLVHNLLTRMGLEARLFRRGGDGGIDCVAYDPRPITGGKFVVQAKLYTRTVPPSAVRDLFGTVLDAGATKGILITTSGFGPSSYQFANGKPLQLIDGTGLLALCHQHDIRARIVPRAS
;
A
#
# COMPACT_ATOMS: atom_id res chain seq x y z
N MET A 1 -17.85 -27.57 -81.72
CA MET A 1 -16.48 -27.02 -81.58
C MET A 1 -16.66 -25.53 -81.36
N GLY A 2 -16.61 -24.97 -80.16
CA GLY A 2 -15.67 -25.21 -79.08
C GLY A 2 -14.65 -24.07 -79.08
N TRP A 3 -14.43 -23.48 -77.90
CA TRP A 3 -13.37 -22.53 -77.52
C TRP A 3 -13.67 -21.02 -77.67
N SER A 4 -14.20 -20.40 -76.61
CA SER A 4 -13.54 -19.34 -75.80
C SER A 4 -14.56 -18.79 -74.78
N THR A 5 -14.09 -18.09 -73.74
CA THR A 5 -14.81 -17.50 -72.58
C THR A 5 -15.24 -18.55 -71.53
N GLU A 6 -14.72 -18.61 -70.30
CA GLU A 6 -14.31 -17.54 -69.39
C GLU A 6 -13.15 -17.97 -68.47
N ARG A 7 -12.07 -17.18 -68.53
CA ARG A 7 -11.11 -17.04 -67.44
C ARG A 7 -11.64 -16.00 -66.44
N HIS A 8 -12.73 -16.21 -65.70
CA HIS A 8 -13.13 -15.25 -64.64
C HIS A 8 -13.84 -15.92 -63.46
N ALA A 9 -13.12 -16.75 -62.70
CA ALA A 9 -13.55 -17.17 -61.36
C ALA A 9 -12.38 -17.26 -60.36
N ARG A 10 -11.44 -16.31 -60.44
CA ARG A 10 -10.32 -16.16 -59.50
C ARG A 10 -10.22 -14.70 -59.04
N SER A 11 -11.13 -14.22 -58.18
CA SER A 11 -10.83 -13.10 -57.25
C SER A 11 -11.99 -12.71 -56.32
N GLU A 12 -12.81 -13.63 -55.81
CA GLU A 12 -13.73 -13.29 -54.72
C GLU A 12 -13.32 -14.05 -53.47
N CYS A 13 -12.44 -13.39 -52.70
CA CYS A 13 -12.10 -13.82 -51.35
C CYS A 13 -13.36 -13.74 -50.49
N PRO A 14 -13.74 -14.76 -49.71
CA PRO A 14 -14.88 -14.63 -48.80
C PRO A 14 -14.55 -13.50 -47.81
N PRO A 15 -15.33 -12.40 -47.77
CA PRO A 15 -14.99 -11.22 -46.99
C PRO A 15 -14.85 -11.52 -45.49
N GLY A 16 -15.49 -12.59 -45.01
CA GLY A 16 -15.47 -13.01 -43.61
C GLY A 16 -14.11 -13.46 -43.07
N ARG A 17 -13.34 -14.29 -43.80
CA ARG A 17 -12.09 -14.89 -43.27
C ARG A 17 -10.92 -13.92 -43.26
N THR A 18 -10.84 -13.06 -44.26
CA THR A 18 -9.85 -11.97 -44.30
C THR A 18 -10.15 -10.92 -43.22
N ALA A 19 -11.44 -10.59 -43.02
CA ALA A 19 -11.86 -9.72 -41.92
C ALA A 19 -11.57 -10.34 -40.55
N GLU A 20 -11.79 -11.64 -40.38
CA GLU A 20 -11.44 -12.38 -39.15
C GLU A 20 -9.94 -12.32 -38.84
N ALA A 21 -9.08 -12.57 -39.84
CA ALA A 21 -7.63 -12.45 -39.68
C ALA A 21 -7.19 -11.02 -39.32
N ALA A 22 -7.80 -10.01 -39.95
CA ALA A 22 -7.54 -8.60 -39.64
C ALA A 22 -7.96 -8.25 -38.21
N GLN A 23 -9.14 -8.71 -37.76
CA GLN A 23 -9.64 -8.46 -36.41
C GLN A 23 -8.74 -9.09 -35.34
N ARG A 24 -8.31 -10.35 -35.53
CA ARG A 24 -7.38 -11.01 -34.60
C ARG A 24 -6.02 -10.33 -34.56
N SER A 25 -5.52 -9.88 -35.71
CA SER A 25 -4.27 -9.10 -35.79
C SER A 25 -4.38 -7.76 -35.07
N ALA A 26 -5.52 -7.07 -35.20
CA ALA A 26 -5.79 -5.83 -34.48
C ALA A 26 -5.81 -6.06 -32.96
N ALA A 27 -6.44 -7.14 -32.49
CA ALA A 27 -6.48 -7.49 -31.06
C ALA A 27 -5.06 -7.75 -30.49
N VAL A 28 -4.19 -8.44 -31.23
CA VAL A 28 -2.79 -8.65 -30.84
C VAL A 28 -2.05 -7.31 -30.78
N ALA A 29 -2.24 -6.43 -31.76
CA ALA A 29 -1.62 -5.11 -31.78
C ALA A 29 -2.10 -4.22 -30.63
N ASP A 30 -3.40 -4.26 -30.31
CA ASP A 30 -3.99 -3.56 -29.14
C ASP A 30 -3.39 -4.06 -27.84
N ARG A 31 -3.23 -5.38 -27.69
CA ARG A 31 -2.59 -5.96 -26.51
C ARG A 31 -1.15 -5.49 -26.36
N VAL A 32 -0.36 -5.48 -27.43
CA VAL A 32 1.02 -4.98 -27.40
C VAL A 32 1.09 -3.50 -27.07
N ARG A 33 0.21 -2.67 -27.67
CA ARG A 33 0.10 -1.24 -27.32
C ARG A 33 -0.22 -1.03 -25.84
N ALA A 34 -1.12 -1.84 -25.26
CA ALA A 34 -1.42 -1.78 -23.85
C ALA A 34 -0.20 -2.11 -22.97
N LEU A 35 0.60 -3.12 -23.35
CA LEU A 35 1.84 -3.48 -22.65
C LEU A 35 2.91 -2.36 -22.75
N GLN A 36 3.02 -1.71 -23.91
CA GLN A 36 3.95 -0.59 -24.14
C GLN A 36 3.48 0.73 -23.52
N GLY A 37 2.21 0.83 -23.14
CA GLY A 37 1.58 2.03 -22.60
C GLY A 37 1.34 1.99 -21.08
N VAL A 38 1.85 0.99 -20.35
CA VAL A 38 1.59 0.82 -18.91
C VAL A 38 2.03 2.05 -18.09
N LEU A 39 3.22 2.59 -18.36
CA LEU A 39 3.69 3.78 -17.68
C LEU A 39 2.87 5.01 -18.08
N ALA A 40 2.63 5.20 -19.38
CA ALA A 40 1.87 6.34 -19.89
C ALA A 40 0.43 6.39 -19.32
N ALA A 41 -0.23 5.23 -19.23
CA ALA A 41 -1.55 5.10 -18.61
C ALA A 41 -1.53 5.48 -17.12
N ALA A 42 -0.47 5.11 -16.40
CA ALA A 42 -0.30 5.49 -15.00
C ALA A 42 -0.11 7.01 -14.84
N LEU A 43 0.70 7.63 -15.71
CA LEU A 43 0.92 9.09 -15.72
C LEU A 43 -0.35 9.89 -16.06
N GLY A 44 -1.25 9.33 -16.87
CA GLY A 44 -2.55 9.93 -17.17
C GLY A 44 -3.54 9.90 -16.00
N THR A 45 -3.24 9.13 -14.94
CA THR A 45 -4.06 9.07 -13.73
C THR A 45 -3.46 9.99 -12.67
N GLU A 46 -4.27 10.88 -12.11
CA GLU A 46 -3.79 11.78 -11.07
C GLU A 46 -3.49 11.01 -9.77
N VAL A 47 -2.20 10.82 -9.48
CA VAL A 47 -1.74 10.21 -8.24
C VAL A 47 -1.58 11.29 -7.17
N ARG A 48 -2.53 11.36 -6.24
CA ARG A 48 -2.43 12.19 -5.04
C ARG A 48 -2.50 11.33 -3.80
N GLY A 49 -1.53 11.50 -2.90
CA GLY A 49 -1.51 10.82 -1.61
C GLY A 49 -2.82 10.97 -0.84
N THR A 50 -3.20 9.89 -0.13
CA THR A 50 -4.46 9.85 0.62
C THR A 50 -4.42 10.87 1.74
N ASP A 51 -5.27 11.90 1.63
CA ASP A 51 -5.53 12.82 2.72
C ASP A 51 -6.32 12.09 3.82
N LEU A 52 -5.64 11.78 4.92
CA LEU A 52 -6.21 10.99 6.01
C LEU A 52 -7.37 11.74 6.68
N GLN A 53 -7.36 13.07 6.68
CA GLN A 53 -8.45 13.89 7.23
C GLN A 53 -9.76 13.68 6.47
N LYS A 54 -9.70 13.38 5.17
CA LYS A 54 -10.91 13.09 4.37
C LYS A 54 -11.56 11.74 4.73
N LEU A 55 -10.89 10.89 5.52
CA LEU A 55 -11.46 9.63 6.00
C LEU A 55 -12.38 9.83 7.22
N LYS A 56 -12.41 11.03 7.81
CA LYS A 56 -13.27 11.38 8.94
C LYS A 56 -14.74 11.36 8.50
N ARG A 57 -15.58 10.63 9.23
CA ARG A 57 -17.03 10.58 8.96
C ARG A 57 -17.67 11.94 9.21
N VAL A 58 -18.59 12.32 8.34
CA VAL A 58 -19.47 13.47 8.57
C VAL A 58 -20.38 13.15 9.77
N PRO A 59 -20.50 14.05 10.78
CA PRO A 59 -21.40 13.87 11.90
C PRO A 59 -22.85 13.65 11.43
N ARG A 60 -23.48 12.56 11.90
CA ARG A 60 -24.87 12.24 11.56
C ARG A 60 -25.80 12.77 12.63
N ARG A 61 -26.99 13.21 12.23
CA ARG A 61 -28.06 13.59 13.15
C ARG A 61 -29.00 12.41 13.40
N ALA A 62 -29.34 12.18 14.65
CA ALA A 62 -30.38 11.25 15.02
C ALA A 62 -31.73 11.73 14.46
N PRO A 63 -32.53 10.84 13.84
CA PRO A 63 -33.85 11.20 13.36
C PRO A 63 -34.75 11.68 14.53
N PRO A 64 -35.73 12.54 14.26
CA PRO A 64 -36.65 13.02 15.28
C PRO A 64 -37.40 11.84 15.93
N ALA A 65 -37.35 11.76 17.27
CA ALA A 65 -37.99 10.67 18.01
C ALA A 65 -39.40 11.01 18.51
N VAL A 66 -39.76 12.30 18.54
CA VAL A 66 -41.08 12.75 18.98
C VAL A 66 -42.10 12.57 17.84
N PRO A 67 -43.18 11.79 18.04
CA PRO A 67 -44.25 11.68 17.05
C PRO A 67 -44.91 13.04 16.80
N GLN A 68 -45.26 13.35 15.55
CA GLN A 68 -45.89 14.63 15.20
C GLN A 68 -47.16 14.92 16.02
N ALA A 69 -47.96 13.88 16.31
CA ALA A 69 -49.19 13.99 17.09
C ALA A 69 -48.96 14.44 18.55
N ASP A 70 -47.75 14.22 19.09
CA ASP A 70 -47.38 14.58 20.45
C ASP A 70 -46.65 15.94 20.53
N LEU A 71 -46.42 16.64 19.40
CA LEU A 71 -45.76 17.95 19.37
C LEU A 71 -46.65 19.09 19.88
N VAL A 72 -47.97 18.94 19.77
CA VAL A 72 -48.96 19.97 20.12
C VAL A 72 -49.84 19.45 21.26
N SER A 73 -50.10 20.29 22.26
CA SER A 73 -51.06 19.96 23.32
C SER A 73 -52.50 20.04 22.78
N ARG A 74 -53.35 19.12 23.21
CA ARG A 74 -54.77 19.13 22.81
C ARG A 74 -55.52 20.20 23.62
N PRO A 75 -56.54 20.86 23.06
CA PRO A 75 -57.37 21.78 23.82
C PRO A 75 -58.14 21.02 24.92
N GLY A 76 -58.26 21.64 26.09
CA GLY A 76 -58.99 21.08 27.24
C GLY A 76 -60.51 21.12 27.05
N PRO A 77 -61.27 20.35 27.86
CA PRO A 77 -62.72 20.41 27.87
C PRO A 77 -63.20 21.80 28.30
N VAL A 78 -64.22 22.33 27.62
CA VAL A 78 -64.81 23.65 27.91
C VAL A 78 -66.22 23.45 28.46
N TRP A 79 -66.57 24.12 29.56
CA TRP A 79 -67.88 23.95 30.24
C TRP A 79 -69.08 24.11 29.30
N ALA A 80 -68.97 25.01 28.31
CA ALA A 80 -70.00 25.24 27.30
C ALA A 80 -70.44 23.97 26.53
N ALA A 81 -69.57 22.98 26.38
CA ALA A 81 -69.87 21.72 25.71
C ALA A 81 -70.64 20.72 26.60
N PHE A 82 -70.69 20.96 27.92
CA PHE A 82 -71.29 20.07 28.92
C PHE A 82 -72.56 20.67 29.54
N ALA A 83 -72.69 22.01 29.52
CA ALA A 83 -73.80 22.72 30.13
C ALA A 83 -75.17 22.27 29.57
N PRO A 84 -76.12 21.85 30.42
CA PRO A 84 -77.45 21.47 29.96
C PRO A 84 -78.23 22.70 29.46
N PRO A 85 -79.09 22.56 28.43
CA PRO A 85 -79.91 23.66 27.93
C PRO A 85 -80.81 24.19 29.05
N ARG A 86 -80.87 25.52 29.18
CA ARG A 86 -81.70 26.18 30.21
C ARG A 86 -83.19 25.81 30.02
N PRO A 87 -83.92 25.52 31.10
CA PRO A 87 -85.33 25.13 31.00
C PRO A 87 -86.18 26.31 30.52
N ARG A 88 -87.11 26.05 29.60
CA ARG A 88 -88.09 27.05 29.15
C ARG A 88 -89.09 27.36 30.29
N PRO A 89 -89.61 28.60 30.42
CA PRO A 89 -90.43 29.04 31.56
C PRO A 89 -91.62 28.13 31.89
N VAL A 90 -92.23 27.51 30.87
CA VAL A 90 -93.41 26.65 30.98
C VAL A 90 -93.14 25.31 31.71
N VAL A 91 -91.89 24.85 31.77
CA VAL A 91 -91.53 23.53 32.36
C VAL A 91 -91.17 23.62 33.86
N ARG A 92 -91.08 24.84 34.43
CA ARG A 92 -90.77 25.05 35.86
C ARG A 92 -91.88 24.54 36.80
N TRP A 93 -93.13 24.45 36.34
CA TRP A 93 -94.30 24.16 37.19
C TRP A 93 -94.52 22.66 37.49
N PHE A 94 -93.89 21.74 36.75
CA PHE A 94 -94.01 20.28 36.94
C PHE A 94 -92.66 19.61 37.28
N GLY A 95 -92.06 19.92 38.42
CA GLY A 95 -90.83 19.27 38.90
C GLY A 95 -89.63 19.41 37.96
N GLY A 96 -89.67 20.36 37.02
CA GLY A 96 -88.62 20.64 36.04
C GLY A 96 -87.35 21.21 36.68
N GLU A 97 -87.49 21.94 37.78
CA GLU A 97 -86.34 22.46 38.55
C GLU A 97 -85.51 21.34 39.18
N ARG A 98 -86.13 20.31 39.78
CA ARG A 98 -85.40 19.13 40.31
C ARG A 98 -84.72 18.33 39.20
N ARG A 99 -85.36 18.21 38.02
CA ARG A 99 -84.78 17.53 36.84
C ARG A 99 -83.64 18.31 36.20
N TYR A 100 -83.74 19.64 36.14
CA TYR A 100 -82.66 20.51 35.66
C TYR A 100 -81.49 20.53 36.64
N ALA A 101 -81.75 20.63 37.94
CA ALA A 101 -80.73 20.54 38.99
C ALA A 101 -79.95 19.21 38.88
N ARG A 102 -80.66 18.08 38.73
CA ARG A 102 -80.03 16.76 38.51
C ARG A 102 -79.20 16.69 37.22
N ARG A 103 -79.69 17.24 36.10
CA ARG A 103 -78.93 17.32 34.84
C ARG A 103 -77.71 18.23 34.93
N LEU A 104 -77.77 19.26 35.77
CA LEU A 104 -76.66 20.14 36.03
C LEU A 104 -75.58 19.43 36.84
N THR A 105 -75.95 18.72 37.90
CA THR A 105 -75.01 17.88 38.68
C THR A 105 -74.38 16.80 37.80
N GLU A 106 -75.18 16.07 37.01
CA GLU A 106 -74.68 15.07 36.04
C GLU A 106 -73.79 15.69 34.94
N ALA A 107 -73.96 16.98 34.62
CA ALA A 107 -73.09 17.69 33.68
C ALA A 107 -71.79 18.17 34.32
N GLU A 108 -71.85 18.66 35.57
CA GLU A 108 -70.71 19.02 36.40
C GLU A 108 -69.81 17.80 36.63
N ASP A 109 -70.38 16.65 36.98
CA ASP A 109 -69.66 15.39 37.17
C ASP A 109 -68.97 14.95 35.86
N ARG A 110 -69.69 14.93 34.74
CA ARG A 110 -69.10 14.59 33.41
C ARG A 110 -68.01 15.57 32.98
N PHE A 111 -68.14 16.85 33.33
CA PHE A 111 -67.12 17.85 33.05
C PHE A 111 -65.88 17.66 33.94
N ALA A 112 -66.07 17.37 35.23
CA ALA A 112 -64.99 17.02 36.14
C ALA A 112 -64.24 15.77 35.67
N GLU A 113 -64.95 14.70 35.30
CA GLU A 113 -64.37 13.50 34.70
C GLU A 113 -63.64 13.77 33.38
N ALA A 114 -64.15 14.71 32.56
CA ALA A 114 -63.48 15.11 31.32
C ALA A 114 -62.18 15.88 31.59
N ILE A 115 -62.16 16.74 32.60
CA ILE A 115 -60.95 17.46 33.06
C ILE A 115 -59.90 16.44 33.52
N GLU A 116 -60.28 15.49 34.37
CA GLU A 116 -59.34 14.47 34.88
C GLU A 116 -58.79 13.57 33.77
N ARG A 117 -59.64 13.11 32.84
CA ARG A 117 -59.18 12.35 31.65
C ARG A 117 -58.23 13.17 30.78
N HIS A 118 -58.51 14.46 30.59
CA HIS A 118 -57.63 15.35 29.84
C HIS A 118 -56.28 15.53 30.53
N ARG A 119 -56.27 15.76 31.85
CA ARG A 119 -55.05 15.86 32.68
C ARG A 119 -54.21 14.60 32.56
N ALA A 120 -54.79 13.42 32.75
CA ALA A 120 -54.09 12.14 32.65
C ALA A 120 -53.52 11.89 31.23
N THR A 121 -54.27 12.26 30.19
CA THR A 121 -53.80 12.14 28.80
C THR A 121 -52.62 13.06 28.51
N GLU A 122 -52.69 14.32 28.97
CA GLU A 122 -51.65 15.32 28.79
C GLU A 122 -50.39 14.97 29.59
N GLU A 123 -50.51 14.41 30.79
CA GLU A 123 -49.39 13.89 31.58
C GLU A 123 -48.71 12.69 30.91
N THR A 124 -49.50 11.76 30.37
CA THR A 124 -48.98 10.63 29.58
C THR A 124 -48.24 11.13 28.33
N ARG A 125 -48.80 12.11 27.62
CA ARG A 125 -48.16 12.75 26.46
C ARG A 125 -46.83 13.40 26.86
N ARG A 126 -46.81 14.21 27.92
CA ARG A 126 -45.59 14.87 28.43
C ARG A 126 -44.52 13.85 28.78
N THR A 127 -44.90 12.74 29.42
CA THR A 127 -43.99 11.65 29.76
C THR A 127 -43.42 10.96 28.52
N ARG A 128 -44.25 10.68 27.49
CA ARG A 128 -43.80 10.14 26.20
C ARG A 128 -42.84 11.10 25.49
N VAL A 129 -43.17 12.39 25.42
CA VAL A 129 -42.32 13.42 24.80
C VAL A 129 -40.98 13.54 25.54
N ALA A 130 -41.00 13.62 26.87
CA ALA A 130 -39.77 13.69 27.68
C ALA A 130 -38.90 12.43 27.50
N ARG A 131 -39.50 11.25 27.40
CA ARG A 131 -38.79 10.01 27.07
C ARG A 131 -38.20 10.08 25.67
N ALA A 132 -38.98 10.45 24.65
CA ALA A 132 -38.52 10.54 23.27
C ALA A 132 -37.37 11.54 23.09
N ILE A 133 -37.42 12.71 23.75
CA ILE A 133 -36.34 13.70 23.75
C ILE A 133 -35.07 13.11 24.38
N ARG A 134 -35.19 12.42 25.53
CA ARG A 134 -34.05 11.73 26.17
C ARG A 134 -33.46 10.66 25.27
N ASP A 135 -34.29 9.77 24.72
CA ASP A 135 -33.85 8.70 23.83
C ASP A 135 -33.19 9.25 22.56
N GLN A 136 -33.65 10.39 22.04
CA GLN A 136 -33.03 11.07 20.89
C GLN A 136 -31.68 11.67 21.27
N ALA A 137 -31.59 12.34 22.42
CA ALA A 137 -30.34 12.91 22.92
C ALA A 137 -29.28 11.82 23.18
N GLU A 138 -29.67 10.69 23.76
CA GLU A 138 -28.79 9.53 23.93
C GLU A 138 -28.33 8.94 22.59
N ARG A 139 -29.25 8.79 21.63
CA ARG A 139 -28.90 8.35 20.27
C ARG A 139 -27.93 9.32 19.59
N GLN A 140 -28.13 10.63 19.74
CA GLN A 140 -27.23 11.64 19.20
C GLN A 140 -25.85 11.54 19.84
N ARG A 141 -25.77 11.45 21.18
CA ARG A 141 -24.49 11.27 21.90
C ARG A 141 -23.74 10.04 21.40
N ARG A 142 -24.41 8.89 21.25
CA ARG A 142 -23.77 7.67 20.72
C ARG A 142 -23.22 7.86 19.30
N LEU A 143 -23.90 8.62 18.44
CA LEU A 143 -23.42 8.93 17.10
C LEU A 143 -22.21 9.87 17.13
N ASP A 144 -22.25 10.89 18.00
CA ASP A 144 -21.18 11.87 18.17
C ASP A 144 -19.93 11.22 18.78
N ASP A 145 -20.08 10.41 19.83
CA ASP A 145 -18.99 9.67 20.48
C ASP A 145 -18.32 8.71 19.48
N ALA A 146 -19.11 7.95 18.70
CA ALA A 146 -18.57 7.06 17.67
C ALA A 146 -17.84 7.81 16.54
N ALA A 147 -18.31 9.01 16.19
CA ALA A 147 -17.62 9.86 15.21
C ALA A 147 -16.31 10.41 15.80
N ALA A 148 -16.34 10.91 17.03
CA ALA A 148 -15.18 11.44 17.74
C ALA A 148 -14.08 10.37 17.93
N GLU A 149 -14.46 9.16 18.32
CA GLU A 149 -13.52 8.04 18.45
C GLU A 149 -12.85 7.71 17.10
N GLN A 150 -13.62 7.66 16.01
CA GLN A 150 -13.07 7.42 14.68
C GLN A 150 -12.14 8.57 14.24
N HIS A 151 -12.51 9.82 14.52
CA HIS A 151 -11.68 10.99 14.20
C HIS A 151 -10.36 10.94 14.97
N ALA A 152 -10.41 10.65 16.27
CA ALA A 152 -9.22 10.51 17.12
C ALA A 152 -8.26 9.42 16.59
N ARG A 153 -8.80 8.25 16.18
CA ARG A 153 -8.01 7.18 15.56
C ARG A 153 -7.35 7.62 14.25
N ILE A 154 -8.03 8.45 13.44
CA ILE A 154 -7.46 9.00 12.20
C ILE A 154 -6.33 9.99 12.51
N ASP A 155 -6.53 10.86 13.50
CA ASP A 155 -5.55 11.87 13.90
C ASP A 155 -4.30 11.23 14.53
N GLU A 156 -4.47 10.17 15.31
CA GLU A 156 -3.36 9.36 15.80
C GLU A 156 -2.60 8.68 14.65
N TYR A 157 -3.31 8.08 13.70
CA TYR A 157 -2.68 7.44 12.55
C TYR A 157 -1.91 8.43 11.67
N GLN A 158 -2.45 9.64 11.44
CA GLN A 158 -1.73 10.68 10.71
C GLN A 158 -0.47 11.12 11.45
N ARG A 159 -0.56 11.39 12.75
CA ARG A 159 0.61 11.75 13.57
C ARG A 159 1.70 10.67 13.51
N ALA A 160 1.32 9.39 13.56
CA ALA A 160 2.25 8.28 13.44
C ALA A 160 2.94 8.24 12.06
N VAL A 161 2.21 8.52 10.97
CA VAL A 161 2.81 8.64 9.63
C VAL A 161 3.80 9.81 9.58
N GLU A 162 3.40 10.99 10.06
CA GLU A 162 4.24 12.19 10.08
C GLU A 162 5.49 12.02 10.96
N SER A 163 5.38 11.29 12.07
CA SER A 163 6.50 10.92 12.93
C SER A 163 7.36 9.77 12.40
N ARG A 164 7.10 9.31 11.16
CA ARG A 164 7.84 8.24 10.47
C ARG A 164 7.80 6.88 11.19
N ASP A 165 6.69 6.57 11.87
CA ASP A 165 6.50 5.26 12.49
C ASP A 165 6.52 4.14 11.43
N ARG A 166 7.34 3.11 11.66
CA ARG A 166 7.55 1.98 10.74
C ARG A 166 6.23 1.38 10.25
N ARG A 167 5.32 1.08 11.18
CA ARG A 167 4.06 0.38 10.89
C ARG A 167 3.07 1.29 10.21
N ALA A 168 2.95 2.52 10.67
CA ALA A 168 2.01 3.49 10.14
C ALA A 168 2.33 3.85 8.69
N VAL A 169 3.60 4.14 8.40
CA VAL A 169 4.09 4.46 7.05
C VAL A 169 3.97 3.25 6.12
N SER A 170 4.41 2.06 6.55
CA SER A 170 4.25 0.82 5.76
C SER A 170 2.78 0.58 5.40
N ARG A 171 1.87 0.73 6.38
CA ARG A 171 0.43 0.57 6.16
C ARG A 171 -0.15 1.65 5.23
N TYR A 172 0.38 2.88 5.30
CA TYR A 172 -0.05 3.99 4.46
C TYR A 172 0.23 3.70 3.00
N PHE A 173 1.48 3.32 2.68
CA PHE A 173 1.88 2.96 1.33
C PHE A 173 1.25 1.67 0.85
N GLN A 174 1.12 0.65 1.70
CA GLN A 174 0.42 -0.59 1.34
C GLN A 174 -1.01 -0.29 0.86
N LYS A 175 -1.78 0.50 1.63
CA LYS A 175 -3.14 0.89 1.23
C LYS A 175 -3.18 1.73 -0.04
N ALA A 176 -2.18 2.59 -0.27
CA ALA A 176 -2.08 3.38 -1.48
C ALA A 176 -1.84 2.49 -2.71
N LEU A 177 -0.93 1.52 -2.59
CA LEU A 177 -0.64 0.55 -3.64
C LEU A 177 -1.84 -0.38 -3.90
N ASP A 178 -2.50 -0.89 -2.87
CA ASP A 178 -3.67 -1.78 -3.00
C ASP A 178 -4.84 -1.11 -3.76
N ARG A 179 -4.95 0.23 -3.69
CA ARG A 179 -5.97 1.01 -4.40
C ARG A 179 -5.61 1.33 -5.85
N ALA A 180 -4.33 1.25 -6.20
CA ALA A 180 -3.89 1.61 -7.56
C ALA A 180 -4.43 0.58 -8.56
N ALA A 181 -5.21 1.06 -9.53
CA ALA A 181 -5.81 0.24 -10.58
C ALA A 181 -4.73 -0.49 -11.38
N GLU A 182 -5.00 -1.76 -11.70
CA GLU A 182 -4.11 -2.54 -12.56
C GLU A 182 -4.57 -2.43 -14.01
N PRO A 183 -3.69 -2.01 -14.94
CA PRO A 183 -4.07 -1.80 -16.33
C PRO A 183 -4.40 -3.10 -17.08
N LEU A 184 -3.98 -4.25 -16.57
CA LEU A 184 -4.12 -5.58 -17.20
C LEU A 184 -4.33 -6.67 -16.13
N ASP A 185 -4.51 -7.92 -16.56
CA ASP A 185 -4.61 -9.10 -15.67
C ASP A 185 -3.26 -9.51 -15.07
N PHE A 186 -2.52 -8.54 -14.53
CA PHE A 186 -1.24 -8.77 -13.88
C PHE A 186 -1.43 -9.27 -12.45
N PRO A 187 -0.40 -9.92 -11.87
CA PRO A 187 -0.38 -10.24 -10.46
C PRO A 187 -0.63 -8.99 -9.61
N ARG A 188 -1.45 -9.14 -8.56
CA ARG A 188 -1.87 -8.03 -7.70
C ARG A 188 -1.07 -7.93 -6.40
N ARG A 189 -0.26 -8.93 -6.10
CA ARG A 189 0.44 -9.02 -4.84
C ARG A 189 1.61 -8.02 -4.82
N ARG A 190 1.56 -7.12 -3.83
CA ARG A 190 2.53 -6.06 -3.59
C ARG A 190 2.72 -5.93 -2.09
N ARG A 191 3.95 -5.75 -1.64
CA ARG A 191 4.27 -5.49 -0.23
C ARG A 191 5.08 -4.21 -0.12
N ALA A 192 4.75 -3.38 0.85
CA ALA A 192 5.49 -2.18 1.21
C ALA A 192 5.99 -2.27 2.66
N GLY A 193 7.28 -2.04 2.83
CA GLY A 193 7.96 -2.02 4.13
C GLY A 193 8.77 -0.74 4.27
N TYR A 194 8.68 -0.07 5.41
CA TYR A 194 9.37 1.20 5.67
C TYR A 194 10.48 1.02 6.70
N VAL A 195 11.62 1.67 6.46
CA VAL A 195 12.77 1.70 7.36
C VAL A 195 12.99 3.15 7.80
N PRO A 196 12.57 3.53 9.02
CA PRO A 196 12.63 4.92 9.48
C PRO A 196 14.04 5.51 9.52
N GLU A 197 15.05 4.70 9.87
CA GLU A 197 16.44 5.16 10.08
C GLU A 197 17.08 5.68 8.78
N SER A 198 16.66 5.11 7.65
CA SER A 198 17.15 5.41 6.31
C SER A 198 16.11 6.15 5.46
N THR A 199 14.93 6.46 6.02
CA THR A 199 13.75 7.00 5.30
C THR A 199 13.47 6.24 3.99
N LEU A 200 13.63 4.93 4.06
CA LEU A 200 13.64 4.02 2.91
C LEU A 200 12.33 3.24 2.87
N LEU A 201 11.72 3.16 1.69
CA LEU A 201 10.58 2.28 1.43
C LEU A 201 11.00 1.13 0.52
N ALA A 202 10.98 -0.09 1.03
CA ALA A 202 11.18 -1.31 0.26
C ALA A 202 9.85 -1.78 -0.33
N LEU A 203 9.85 -2.10 -1.62
CA LEU A 203 8.72 -2.61 -2.35
C LEU A 203 9.06 -3.99 -2.90
N GLU A 204 8.21 -4.97 -2.62
CA GLU A 204 8.21 -6.25 -3.30
C GLU A 204 6.96 -6.31 -4.17
N TRP A 205 7.13 -6.49 -5.48
CA TRP A 205 6.03 -6.42 -6.43
C TRP A 205 6.06 -7.64 -7.34
N ASP A 206 4.97 -8.40 -7.38
CA ASP A 206 4.84 -9.54 -8.29
C ASP A 206 4.55 -9.07 -9.73
N LEU A 207 5.47 -9.39 -10.63
CA LEU A 207 5.45 -9.08 -12.05
C LEU A 207 4.80 -10.23 -12.83
N PRO A 208 4.14 -9.95 -13.97
CA PRO A 208 3.69 -11.00 -14.87
C PRO A 208 4.89 -11.75 -15.44
N ASP A 209 4.72 -13.04 -15.77
CA ASP A 209 5.73 -13.83 -16.48
C ASP A 209 5.77 -13.48 -17.99
N LEU A 210 6.67 -14.14 -18.74
CA LEU A 210 6.87 -13.88 -20.17
C LEU A 210 5.61 -14.18 -21.02
N THR A 211 4.69 -15.03 -20.56
CA THR A 211 3.49 -15.45 -21.30
C THR A 211 2.50 -14.30 -21.52
N VAL A 212 2.68 -13.20 -20.78
CA VAL A 212 1.91 -11.97 -20.94
C VAL A 212 2.08 -11.31 -22.31
N VAL A 213 3.22 -11.57 -22.97
CA VAL A 213 3.52 -11.10 -24.32
C VAL A 213 2.95 -12.12 -25.32
N PRO A 214 2.06 -11.72 -26.24
CA PRO A 214 1.52 -12.64 -27.24
C PRO A 214 2.63 -13.27 -28.09
N ALA A 215 2.57 -14.60 -28.26
CA ALA A 215 3.51 -15.35 -29.10
C ALA A 215 3.29 -15.08 -30.60
N GLU A 216 2.10 -14.62 -30.97
CA GLU A 216 1.73 -14.24 -32.31
C GLU A 216 2.04 -12.76 -32.56
N ALA A 217 2.60 -12.46 -33.74
CA ALA A 217 2.76 -11.10 -34.23
C ALA A 217 1.52 -10.61 -34.98
N ALA A 218 0.88 -11.50 -35.74
CA ALA A 218 -0.32 -11.23 -36.53
C ALA A 218 -1.04 -12.54 -36.91
N TYR A 219 -2.18 -12.43 -37.58
CA TYR A 219 -2.88 -13.54 -38.21
C TYR A 219 -3.05 -13.28 -39.70
N ARG A 220 -2.86 -14.31 -40.52
CA ARG A 220 -3.07 -14.25 -41.97
C ARG A 220 -4.05 -15.32 -42.43
N TYR A 221 -4.81 -15.03 -43.47
CA TYR A 221 -5.66 -16.02 -44.10
C TYR A 221 -4.83 -16.88 -45.07
N ASP A 222 -4.82 -18.19 -44.85
CA ASP A 222 -4.24 -19.18 -45.74
C ASP A 222 -5.33 -19.70 -46.69
N LYS A 223 -5.21 -19.35 -47.98
CA LYS A 223 -6.18 -19.70 -49.03
C LYS A 223 -6.17 -21.19 -49.37
N GLU A 224 -5.05 -21.89 -49.15
CA GLU A 224 -4.93 -23.31 -49.47
C GLU A 224 -5.58 -24.17 -48.40
N ARG A 225 -5.52 -23.72 -47.13
CA ARG A 225 -6.08 -24.42 -45.97
C ARG A 225 -7.44 -23.87 -45.51
N ASP A 226 -7.99 -22.89 -46.22
CA ASP A 226 -9.19 -22.12 -45.86
C ASP A 226 -9.29 -21.77 -44.36
N SER A 227 -8.19 -21.32 -43.78
CA SER A 227 -8.09 -21.08 -42.33
C SER A 227 -7.24 -19.87 -41.99
N VAL A 228 -7.53 -19.27 -40.83
CA VAL A 228 -6.76 -18.17 -40.27
C VAL A 228 -5.60 -18.77 -39.49
N VAL A 229 -4.37 -18.50 -39.93
CA VAL A 229 -3.14 -19.05 -39.33
C VAL A 229 -2.36 -17.95 -38.59
N PRO A 230 -1.79 -18.25 -37.42
CA PRO A 230 -0.94 -17.31 -36.69
C PRO A 230 0.40 -17.11 -37.40
N VAL A 231 0.91 -15.89 -37.35
CA VAL A 231 2.28 -15.55 -37.72
C VAL A 231 3.08 -15.45 -36.42
N PRO A 232 4.10 -16.30 -36.20
CA PRO A 232 4.85 -16.30 -34.95
C PRO A 232 5.66 -15.00 -34.81
N ARG A 233 5.73 -14.48 -33.59
CA ARG A 233 6.60 -13.36 -33.23
C ARG A 233 8.02 -13.89 -32.98
N PRO A 234 9.07 -13.22 -33.48
CA PRO A 234 10.45 -13.59 -33.17
C PRO A 234 10.75 -13.48 -31.67
N ASP A 235 11.47 -14.44 -31.10
CA ASP A 235 11.80 -14.46 -29.66
C ASP A 235 12.54 -13.20 -29.20
N LYS A 236 13.35 -12.59 -30.07
CA LYS A 236 14.05 -11.33 -29.79
C LYS A 236 13.07 -10.18 -29.52
N GLU A 237 11.96 -10.14 -30.26
CA GLU A 237 10.92 -9.13 -30.10
C GLU A 237 10.13 -9.36 -28.80
N ILE A 238 9.81 -10.62 -28.49
CA ILE A 238 9.16 -11.00 -27.22
C ILE A 238 10.00 -10.54 -26.03
N ARG A 239 11.31 -10.83 -26.03
CA ARG A 239 12.24 -10.41 -24.97
C ARG A 239 12.29 -8.89 -24.83
N LEU A 240 12.34 -8.15 -25.95
CA LEU A 240 12.37 -6.69 -25.92
C LEU A 240 11.09 -6.10 -25.32
N LEU A 241 9.92 -6.59 -25.74
CA LEU A 241 8.63 -6.16 -25.21
C LEU A 241 8.51 -6.44 -23.71
N TYR A 242 8.99 -7.61 -23.27
CA TYR A 242 8.97 -7.96 -21.85
C TYR A 242 9.92 -7.10 -21.02
N GLN A 243 11.15 -6.84 -21.50
CA GLN A 243 12.09 -5.94 -20.83
C GLN A 243 11.51 -4.51 -20.72
N GLN A 244 10.86 -4.02 -21.77
CA GLN A 244 10.14 -2.75 -21.75
C GLN A 244 9.01 -2.75 -20.71
N LEU A 245 8.24 -3.84 -20.62
CA LEU A 245 7.16 -3.98 -19.65
C LEU A 245 7.70 -3.94 -18.20
N VAL A 246 8.73 -4.73 -17.89
CA VAL A 246 9.32 -4.78 -16.54
C VAL A 246 9.88 -3.42 -16.14
N ALA A 247 10.58 -2.73 -17.04
CA ALA A 247 11.09 -1.38 -16.79
C ALA A 247 9.96 -0.35 -16.56
N GLN A 248 8.88 -0.41 -17.34
CA GLN A 248 7.70 0.44 -17.13
C GLN A 248 7.02 0.18 -15.78
N LEU A 249 6.90 -1.09 -15.36
CA LEU A 249 6.31 -1.44 -14.07
C LEU A 249 7.16 -0.92 -12.90
N ALA A 250 8.48 -1.03 -12.99
CA ALA A 250 9.43 -0.42 -12.07
C ALA A 250 9.23 1.10 -11.93
N LEU A 251 9.19 1.83 -13.06
CA LEU A 251 8.98 3.28 -13.05
C LEU A 251 7.57 3.66 -12.58
N ARG A 252 6.55 2.87 -12.92
CA ARG A 252 5.18 3.04 -12.40
C ARG A 252 5.14 2.86 -10.89
N ALA A 253 5.89 1.92 -10.32
CA ALA A 253 5.98 1.74 -8.88
C ALA A 253 6.57 2.98 -8.20
N LEU A 254 7.65 3.53 -8.74
CA LEU A 254 8.23 4.79 -8.25
C LEU A 254 7.23 5.95 -8.34
N HIS A 255 6.53 6.07 -9.48
CA HIS A 255 5.52 7.10 -9.67
C HIS A 255 4.38 7.01 -8.66
N LEU A 256 3.90 5.79 -8.39
CA LEU A 256 2.87 5.56 -7.40
C LEU A 256 3.34 5.89 -5.99
N VAL A 257 4.56 5.49 -5.61
CA VAL A 257 5.08 5.79 -4.26
C VAL A 257 5.33 7.28 -4.08
N PHE A 258 6.12 7.91 -4.96
CA PHE A 258 6.45 9.32 -4.79
C PHE A 258 5.23 10.23 -4.99
N GLY A 259 4.28 9.86 -5.86
CA GLY A 259 3.01 10.58 -6.02
C GLY A 259 2.06 10.41 -4.83
N ASN A 260 2.10 9.26 -4.14
CA ASN A 260 1.31 9.05 -2.92
C ASN A 260 1.97 9.59 -1.65
N ASP A 261 3.25 10.00 -1.68
CA ASP A 261 3.92 10.52 -0.50
C ASP A 261 3.56 11.98 -0.20
N ARG A 262 2.35 12.17 0.32
CA ARG A 262 1.82 13.48 0.75
C ARG A 262 2.59 14.09 1.91
N TYR A 263 3.15 13.27 2.80
CA TYR A 263 3.77 13.71 4.05
C TYR A 263 5.29 13.84 3.95
N GLY A 264 5.90 13.49 2.80
CA GLY A 264 7.35 13.62 2.59
C GLY A 264 8.17 12.72 3.51
N VAL A 265 7.68 11.50 3.77
CA VAL A 265 8.31 10.55 4.71
C VAL A 265 9.28 9.60 4.04
N VAL A 266 9.24 9.49 2.70
CA VAL A 266 10.12 8.60 1.92
C VAL A 266 11.12 9.41 1.12
N GLU A 267 12.42 9.18 1.34
CA GLU A 267 13.49 9.76 0.53
C GLU A 267 14.09 8.75 -0.45
N THR A 268 14.11 7.47 -0.09
CA THR A 268 14.68 6.40 -0.92
C THR A 268 13.66 5.30 -1.11
N VAL A 269 13.54 4.77 -2.33
CA VAL A 269 12.74 3.60 -2.65
C VAL A 269 13.67 2.51 -3.16
N VAL A 270 13.51 1.30 -2.62
CA VAL A 270 14.08 0.08 -3.19
C VAL A 270 12.92 -0.73 -3.75
N PHE A 271 12.96 -1.04 -5.04
CA PHE A 271 11.94 -1.83 -5.70
C PHE A 271 12.53 -3.16 -6.15
N ASN A 272 11.87 -4.25 -5.76
CA ASN A 272 12.19 -5.62 -6.11
C ASN A 272 11.01 -6.22 -6.89
N GLY A 273 11.23 -6.51 -8.17
CA GLY A 273 10.26 -7.14 -9.05
C GLY A 273 10.43 -8.65 -9.04
N MET A 274 9.45 -9.35 -8.49
CA MET A 274 9.46 -10.81 -8.30
C MET A 274 8.58 -11.48 -9.35
N VAL A 275 8.90 -12.69 -9.78
CA VAL A 275 8.00 -13.50 -10.62
C VAL A 275 7.75 -14.83 -9.92
N GLU A 276 6.48 -15.22 -9.81
CA GLU A 276 6.14 -16.57 -9.33
C GLU A 276 6.42 -17.58 -10.45
N SER A 277 7.16 -18.63 -10.11
CA SER A 277 7.48 -19.69 -11.05
C SER A 277 7.65 -21.03 -10.34
N VAL A 278 7.81 -22.09 -11.13
CA VAL A 278 8.13 -23.44 -10.64
C VAL A 278 9.54 -23.76 -11.09
N ASP A 279 10.40 -24.11 -10.14
CA ASP A 279 11.72 -24.65 -10.45
C ASP A 279 11.54 -26.02 -11.12
N LEU A 280 11.91 -26.12 -12.39
CA LEU A 280 11.76 -27.34 -13.19
C LEU A 280 12.60 -28.51 -12.66
N ALA A 281 13.68 -28.25 -11.91
CA ALA A 281 14.51 -29.29 -11.34
C ALA A 281 13.93 -29.88 -10.05
N THR A 282 13.24 -29.07 -9.24
CA THR A 282 12.74 -29.48 -7.91
C THR A 282 11.22 -29.58 -7.83
N GLY A 283 10.48 -29.05 -8.81
CA GLY A 283 9.02 -28.93 -8.81
C GLY A 283 8.47 -27.96 -7.77
N ARG A 284 9.32 -27.20 -7.08
CA ARG A 284 8.92 -26.28 -6.01
C ARG A 284 8.58 -24.91 -6.57
N ALA A 285 7.58 -24.27 -5.97
CA ALA A 285 7.29 -22.87 -6.24
C ALA A 285 8.47 -22.01 -5.76
N VAL A 286 9.02 -21.21 -6.66
CA VAL A 286 10.11 -20.27 -6.43
C VAL A 286 9.67 -18.87 -6.84
N ARG A 287 10.29 -17.85 -6.23
CA ARG A 287 10.00 -16.45 -6.51
C ARG A 287 11.30 -15.70 -6.83
N PRO A 288 11.88 -15.89 -8.01
CA PRO A 288 13.08 -15.16 -8.42
C PRO A 288 12.82 -13.65 -8.55
N CYS A 289 13.81 -12.85 -8.15
CA CYS A 289 13.84 -11.40 -8.38
C CYS A 289 14.41 -11.14 -9.78
N LEU A 290 13.61 -10.56 -10.68
CA LEU A 290 14.04 -10.24 -12.05
C LEU A 290 14.66 -8.85 -12.18
N ILE A 291 14.29 -7.95 -11.28
CA ILE A 291 14.77 -6.57 -11.28
C ILE A 291 14.84 -6.06 -9.85
N THR A 292 15.96 -5.43 -9.51
CA THR A 292 16.06 -4.60 -8.31
C THR A 292 16.59 -3.23 -8.69
N LEU A 293 16.00 -2.18 -8.13
CA LEU A 293 16.44 -0.82 -8.36
C LEU A 293 16.33 0.00 -7.08
N ARG A 294 17.24 0.97 -6.94
CA ARG A 294 17.21 1.97 -5.90
C ARG A 294 17.02 3.34 -6.53
N ALA A 295 16.07 4.10 -6.02
CA ALA A 295 15.79 5.45 -6.49
C ALA A 295 15.62 6.40 -5.31
N THR A 296 16.32 7.53 -5.33
CA THR A 296 16.04 8.63 -4.39
C THR A 296 14.99 9.59 -4.95
N ARG A 297 14.29 10.30 -4.07
CA ARG A 297 13.32 11.32 -4.42
C ARG A 297 13.90 12.36 -5.37
N GLN A 298 15.11 12.85 -5.07
CA GLN A 298 15.81 13.83 -5.90
C GLN A 298 16.08 13.29 -7.32
N GLN A 299 16.57 12.04 -7.43
CA GLN A 299 16.78 11.43 -8.74
C GLN A 299 15.48 11.27 -9.51
N TYR A 300 14.41 10.87 -8.84
CA TYR A 300 13.09 10.70 -9.46
C TYR A 300 12.50 12.04 -9.94
N GLN A 301 12.57 13.10 -9.12
CA GLN A 301 12.03 14.43 -9.44
C GLN A 301 12.74 15.09 -10.63
N ALA A 302 13.98 14.70 -10.92
CA ALA A 302 14.71 15.19 -12.08
C ALA A 302 14.25 14.54 -13.41
N LEU A 303 13.45 13.47 -13.35
CA LEU A 303 13.00 12.76 -14.54
C LEU A 303 11.76 13.40 -15.17
N VAL A 304 11.73 13.38 -16.50
CA VAL A 304 10.57 13.71 -17.34
C VAL A 304 10.04 12.39 -17.89
N LEU A 305 9.12 11.77 -17.14
CA LEU A 305 8.69 10.37 -17.33
C LEU A 305 7.97 10.10 -18.66
N ASP A 306 7.38 11.12 -19.27
CA ASP A 306 6.67 11.05 -20.55
C ASP A 306 7.61 11.11 -21.77
N GLN A 307 8.88 11.46 -21.60
CA GLN A 307 9.84 11.67 -22.69
C GLN A 307 11.09 10.77 -22.61
N LEU A 308 11.12 9.82 -21.68
CA LEU A 308 12.26 8.92 -21.50
C LEU A 308 12.04 7.53 -22.10
N ASP A 309 13.13 6.83 -22.39
CA ASP A 309 13.11 5.39 -22.63
C ASP A 309 13.15 4.63 -21.28
N PRO A 310 12.11 3.84 -20.93
CA PRO A 310 12.06 3.13 -19.66
C PRO A 310 13.26 2.21 -19.41
N VAL A 311 13.70 1.49 -20.45
CA VAL A 311 14.79 0.51 -20.31
C VAL A 311 16.11 1.22 -20.08
N ALA A 312 16.43 2.25 -20.87
CA ALA A 312 17.65 3.04 -20.67
C ALA A 312 17.65 3.76 -19.32
N CYS A 313 16.52 4.31 -18.88
CA CYS A 313 16.40 4.97 -17.58
C CYS A 313 16.71 4.01 -16.43
N VAL A 314 16.03 2.86 -16.40
CA VAL A 314 16.20 1.87 -15.34
C VAL A 314 17.64 1.32 -15.32
N ARG A 315 18.21 0.99 -16.48
CA ARG A 315 19.57 0.40 -16.55
C ARG A 315 20.72 1.40 -16.34
N HIS A 316 20.65 2.60 -16.90
CA HIS A 316 21.80 3.52 -16.90
C HIS A 316 21.66 4.63 -15.85
N TYR A 317 20.45 5.17 -15.66
CA TYR A 317 20.23 6.26 -14.72
C TYR A 317 20.09 5.74 -13.28
N PHE A 318 19.25 4.72 -13.09
CA PHE A 318 19.10 4.08 -11.79
C PHE A 318 20.10 2.95 -11.54
N ALA A 319 20.90 2.56 -12.54
CA ALA A 319 21.84 1.45 -12.42
C ALA A 319 21.19 0.17 -11.87
N ALA A 320 19.92 -0.07 -12.26
CA ALA A 320 19.17 -1.22 -11.79
C ALA A 320 19.85 -2.52 -12.23
N GLU A 321 19.89 -3.48 -11.32
CA GLU A 321 20.30 -4.83 -11.67
C GLU A 321 19.09 -5.55 -12.27
N VAL A 322 19.20 -5.89 -13.56
CA VAL A 322 18.16 -6.56 -14.33
C VAL A 322 18.69 -7.91 -14.77
N SER A 323 17.88 -8.95 -14.62
CA SER A 323 18.20 -10.28 -15.11
C SER A 323 18.60 -10.23 -16.60
N ARG A 324 19.71 -10.88 -16.94
CA ARG A 324 20.20 -10.95 -18.33
C ARG A 324 19.33 -11.89 -19.19
N HIS A 325 18.74 -12.89 -18.54
CA HIS A 325 17.85 -13.90 -19.12
C HIS A 325 16.54 -13.98 -18.32
N PRO A 326 15.67 -12.95 -18.41
CA PRO A 326 14.38 -12.96 -17.73
C PRO A 326 13.48 -14.12 -18.16
N GLU A 327 13.64 -14.63 -19.38
CA GLU A 327 12.98 -15.84 -19.90
C GLU A 327 13.37 -17.13 -19.16
N GLU A 328 14.62 -17.21 -18.68
CA GLU A 328 15.13 -18.31 -17.86
C GLU A 328 14.90 -18.05 -16.37
N LEU A 329 14.28 -16.92 -16.04
CA LEU A 329 14.01 -16.46 -14.68
C LEU A 329 15.26 -16.43 -13.79
N GLN A 330 16.41 -16.11 -14.38
CA GLN A 330 17.67 -16.04 -13.65
C GLN A 330 17.57 -14.92 -12.59
N PRO A 331 17.69 -15.25 -11.28
CA PRO A 331 17.48 -14.26 -10.22
C PRO A 331 18.65 -13.29 -10.13
N VAL A 332 18.34 -12.07 -9.74
CA VAL A 332 19.27 -11.03 -9.33
C VAL A 332 19.24 -10.90 -7.80
N GLU A 333 20.38 -10.61 -7.18
CA GLU A 333 20.46 -10.39 -5.73
C GLU A 333 19.73 -9.09 -5.36
N PRO A 334 18.68 -9.11 -4.51
CA PRO A 334 17.98 -7.89 -4.12
C PRO A 334 18.91 -6.93 -3.37
N LEU A 335 18.87 -5.63 -3.73
CA LEU A 335 19.67 -4.60 -3.03
C LEU A 335 19.32 -4.47 -1.55
N LEU A 336 18.09 -4.86 -1.18
CA LEU A 336 17.60 -5.01 0.19
C LEU A 336 16.57 -6.14 0.19
N ASP A 337 16.74 -7.13 1.08
CA ASP A 337 15.74 -8.16 1.31
C ASP A 337 14.48 -7.54 1.96
N PHE A 338 13.29 -7.89 1.49
CA PHE A 338 12.04 -7.30 1.97
C PHE A 338 11.77 -7.63 3.44
N ASP A 339 12.21 -8.80 3.92
CA ASP A 339 12.02 -9.20 5.32
C ASP A 339 12.69 -8.21 6.30
N LEU A 340 13.71 -7.48 5.84
CA LEU A 340 14.34 -6.38 6.58
C LEU A 340 13.35 -5.24 6.82
N ALA A 341 12.51 -4.92 5.84
CA ALA A 341 11.56 -3.82 5.89
C ALA A 341 10.15 -4.23 6.34
N ASP A 342 9.89 -5.52 6.60
CA ASP A 342 8.55 -6.00 6.96
C ASP A 342 8.07 -5.33 8.27
N PRO A 343 6.88 -4.69 8.28
CA PRO A 343 6.33 -4.05 9.48
C PRO A 343 6.02 -5.01 10.65
N ARG A 344 6.02 -6.32 10.39
CA ARG A 344 5.89 -7.39 11.38
C ARG A 344 7.22 -7.74 12.04
N THR A 345 8.35 -7.38 11.43
CA THR A 345 9.66 -7.48 12.06
C THR A 345 9.60 -6.64 13.32
N ILE A 346 9.70 -7.32 14.46
CA ILE A 346 9.44 -6.73 15.77
C ILE A 346 10.56 -5.71 16.03
N GLU A 347 10.25 -4.41 15.90
CA GLU A 347 10.95 -3.41 16.68
C GLU A 347 10.66 -3.76 18.14
N PRO A 348 11.68 -4.09 18.96
CA PRO A 348 11.46 -4.34 20.36
C PRO A 348 11.02 -3.01 21.00
N VAL A 349 9.71 -2.81 21.08
CA VAL A 349 9.13 -1.74 21.88
C VAL A 349 9.45 -2.04 23.34
N ASP A 350 9.94 -1.00 23.99
CA ASP A 350 10.52 -0.87 25.33
C ASP A 350 9.51 -1.16 26.48
N VAL A 351 8.86 -2.33 26.43
CA VAL A 351 8.01 -2.87 27.51
C VAL A 351 8.52 -4.25 27.97
N LEU A 352 9.37 -4.88 27.17
CA LEU A 352 10.00 -6.18 27.47
C LEU A 352 11.48 -6.07 27.79
N SER A 353 12.05 -4.87 27.96
CA SER A 353 13.49 -4.68 28.23
C SER A 353 14.00 -5.43 29.47
N GLU A 354 13.10 -5.80 30.40
CA GLU A 354 13.42 -6.63 31.57
C GLU A 354 13.27 -8.16 31.33
N ILE A 355 12.64 -8.59 30.22
CA ILE A 355 12.34 -10.00 29.90
C ILE A 355 13.05 -10.45 28.60
N ASP A 356 13.48 -9.52 27.76
CA ASP A 356 14.19 -9.78 26.51
C ASP A 356 15.69 -9.97 26.75
N SER A 357 16.12 -11.24 26.80
CA SER A 357 17.51 -11.66 27.02
C SER A 357 18.45 -11.42 25.83
N ARG A 358 18.00 -10.76 24.75
CA ARG A 358 18.84 -10.48 23.57
C ARG A 358 19.86 -9.36 23.85
N PRO A 359 21.14 -9.54 23.47
CA PRO A 359 22.16 -8.50 23.64
C PRO A 359 21.87 -7.29 22.76
N ASN A 360 21.98 -6.09 23.33
CA ASN A 360 21.88 -4.84 22.59
C ASN A 360 23.20 -4.54 21.89
N LEU A 361 23.20 -4.40 20.57
CA LEU A 361 24.42 -4.13 19.81
C LEU A 361 25.04 -2.78 20.17
N LEU A 362 24.24 -1.82 20.64
CA LEU A 362 24.73 -0.52 21.09
C LEU A 362 25.45 -0.54 22.44
N ASP A 363 25.39 -1.67 23.17
CA ASP A 363 26.17 -1.86 24.40
C ASP A 363 27.55 -2.47 24.13
N LEU A 364 27.83 -2.89 22.89
CA LEU A 364 29.14 -3.38 22.48
C LEU A 364 30.13 -2.22 22.32
N THR A 365 31.41 -2.53 22.49
CA THR A 365 32.49 -1.67 21.99
C THR A 365 32.59 -1.75 20.46
N PRO A 366 33.18 -0.75 19.79
CA PRO A 366 33.42 -0.82 18.34
C PRO A 366 34.15 -2.10 17.91
N ASP A 367 35.12 -2.56 18.71
CA ASP A 367 35.90 -3.76 18.43
C ASP A 367 35.03 -5.02 18.55
N GLU A 368 34.21 -5.12 19.60
CA GLU A 368 33.26 -6.24 19.75
C GLU A 368 32.22 -6.26 18.63
N PHE A 369 31.79 -5.09 18.15
CA PHE A 369 30.89 -4.98 17.00
C PHE A 369 31.55 -5.47 15.70
N GLU A 370 32.82 -5.12 15.45
CA GLU A 370 33.59 -5.64 14.32
C GLU A 370 33.69 -7.18 14.38
N HIS A 371 33.93 -7.76 15.57
CA HIS A 371 33.95 -9.21 15.76
C HIS A 371 32.57 -9.85 15.54
N LEU A 372 31.49 -9.20 15.96
CA LEU A 372 30.14 -9.68 15.69
C LEU A 372 29.84 -9.74 14.19
N VAL A 373 30.22 -8.69 13.45
CA VAL A 373 30.08 -8.65 11.99
C VAL A 373 30.91 -9.75 11.33
N HIS A 374 32.15 -9.96 11.78
CA HIS A 374 32.99 -11.06 11.28
C HIS A 374 32.36 -12.44 11.51
N ASN A 375 31.83 -12.69 12.70
CA ASN A 375 31.13 -13.92 13.02
C ASN A 375 29.87 -14.12 12.17
N LEU A 376 29.10 -13.05 11.93
CA LEU A 376 27.93 -13.06 11.06
C LEU A 376 28.32 -13.48 9.63
N LEU A 377 29.32 -12.83 9.03
CA LEU A 377 29.80 -13.17 7.68
C LEU A 377 30.31 -14.62 7.58
N THR A 378 31.00 -15.09 8.62
CA THR A 378 31.45 -16.48 8.70
C THR A 378 30.27 -17.45 8.72
N ARG A 379 29.19 -17.15 9.49
CA ARG A 379 27.95 -17.94 9.49
C ARG A 379 27.18 -17.87 8.17
N MET A 380 27.37 -16.81 7.39
CA MET A 380 26.85 -16.71 6.03
C MET A 380 27.63 -17.58 5.02
N GLY A 381 28.69 -18.27 5.46
CA GLY A 381 29.52 -19.12 4.62
C GLY A 381 30.65 -18.38 3.90
N LEU A 382 30.98 -17.16 4.32
CA LEU A 382 32.10 -16.39 3.78
C LEU A 382 33.39 -16.70 4.56
N GLU A 383 34.51 -16.79 3.86
CA GLU A 383 35.83 -16.90 4.47
C GLU A 383 36.31 -15.52 4.93
N ALA A 384 35.94 -15.14 6.16
CA ALA A 384 36.23 -13.82 6.72
C ALA A 384 37.56 -13.80 7.49
N ARG A 385 38.42 -12.81 7.20
CA ARG A 385 39.67 -12.53 7.94
C ARG A 385 39.61 -11.12 8.54
N LEU A 386 39.88 -11.02 9.84
CA LEU A 386 40.03 -9.74 10.54
C LEU A 386 41.40 -9.11 10.21
N PHE A 387 41.41 -7.81 9.93
CA PHE A 387 42.64 -7.03 9.79
C PHE A 387 42.85 -6.18 11.06
N ARG A 388 44.09 -6.08 11.57
CA ARG A 388 44.37 -5.23 12.73
C ARG A 388 44.41 -3.76 12.32
N ARG A 389 43.90 -2.91 13.22
CA ARG A 389 44.03 -1.45 13.15
C ARG A 389 45.50 -1.04 13.07
N GLY A 390 45.88 -0.48 11.92
CA GLY A 390 47.18 0.16 11.74
C GLY A 390 47.68 0.06 10.30
N GLY A 391 47.08 0.82 9.38
CA GLY A 391 47.69 1.11 8.08
C GLY A 391 46.75 1.11 6.86
N ASP A 392 45.62 0.39 6.91
CA ASP A 392 44.95 -0.04 5.67
C ASP A 392 43.63 0.69 5.37
N GLY A 393 43.62 2.02 5.50
CA GLY A 393 42.51 2.85 4.98
C GLY A 393 41.12 2.62 5.59
N GLY A 394 41.02 1.98 6.76
CA GLY A 394 39.75 1.78 7.48
C GLY A 394 38.97 0.50 7.11
N ILE A 395 39.67 -0.53 6.60
CA ILE A 395 39.14 -1.89 6.45
C ILE A 395 39.02 -2.56 7.82
N ASP A 396 37.84 -3.05 8.17
CA ASP A 396 37.64 -3.79 9.41
C ASP A 396 37.73 -5.32 9.17
N CYS A 397 37.26 -5.77 8.01
CA CYS A 397 37.34 -7.18 7.60
C CYS A 397 37.45 -7.34 6.08
N VAL A 398 38.19 -8.36 5.64
CA VAL A 398 38.13 -8.85 4.26
C VAL A 398 37.43 -10.21 4.28
N ALA A 399 36.35 -10.34 3.51
CA ALA A 399 35.62 -11.58 3.35
C ALA A 399 35.81 -12.13 1.94
N TYR A 400 36.02 -13.44 1.81
CA TYR A 400 36.09 -14.10 0.52
C TYR A 400 34.87 -15.01 0.33
N ASP A 401 34.13 -14.77 -0.76
CA ASP A 401 33.03 -15.62 -1.17
C ASP A 401 33.53 -16.70 -2.13
N PRO A 402 33.46 -17.99 -1.76
CA PRO A 402 34.01 -19.08 -2.56
C PRO A 402 33.20 -19.40 -3.82
N ARG A 403 32.04 -18.75 -4.05
CA ARG A 403 31.19 -19.01 -5.21
C ARG A 403 31.93 -18.67 -6.51
N PRO A 404 32.11 -19.61 -7.46
CA PRO A 404 32.99 -19.43 -8.63
C PRO A 404 32.60 -18.31 -9.61
N ILE A 405 31.33 -17.90 -9.62
CA ILE A 405 30.77 -16.97 -10.62
C ILE A 405 30.44 -15.59 -10.01
N THR A 406 29.87 -15.57 -8.81
CA THR A 406 29.40 -14.36 -8.14
C THR A 406 30.26 -13.95 -6.94
N GLY A 407 31.16 -14.83 -6.51
CA GLY A 407 32.00 -14.62 -5.35
C GLY A 407 33.24 -13.77 -5.64
N GLY A 408 34.22 -13.85 -4.76
CA GLY A 408 35.44 -13.06 -4.81
C GLY A 408 35.71 -12.29 -3.51
N LYS A 409 36.63 -11.33 -3.59
CA LYS A 409 37.11 -10.57 -2.44
C LYS A 409 36.13 -9.42 -2.12
N PHE A 410 35.61 -9.40 -0.91
CA PHE A 410 34.78 -8.32 -0.38
C PHE A 410 35.54 -7.56 0.71
N VAL A 411 35.43 -6.24 0.69
CA VAL A 411 35.91 -5.37 1.76
C VAL A 411 34.73 -4.99 2.63
N VAL A 412 34.85 -5.20 3.93
CA VAL A 412 33.78 -4.91 4.89
C VAL A 412 34.25 -3.89 5.90
N GLN A 413 33.41 -2.90 6.13
CA GLN A 413 33.57 -1.89 7.16
C GLN A 413 32.32 -1.89 8.06
N ALA A 414 32.54 -1.86 9.37
CA ALA A 414 31.52 -1.90 10.41
C ALA A 414 31.57 -0.57 11.20
N LYS A 415 30.44 0.14 11.28
CA LYS A 415 30.32 1.41 12.01
C LYS A 415 29.23 1.33 13.08
N LEU A 416 29.66 1.24 14.34
CA LEU A 416 28.78 1.28 15.51
C LEU A 416 28.33 2.71 15.82
N TYR A 417 27.28 3.20 15.14
CA TYR A 417 26.75 4.56 15.28
C TYR A 417 25.30 4.57 15.77
N THR A 418 24.90 5.68 16.38
CA THR A 418 23.50 5.99 16.77
C THR A 418 22.83 7.00 15.84
N ARG A 419 23.61 7.71 15.02
CA ARG A 419 23.14 8.70 14.04
C ARG A 419 23.52 8.28 12.63
N THR A 420 22.83 8.83 11.64
CA THR A 420 23.06 8.57 10.21
C THR A 420 24.55 8.65 9.85
N VAL A 421 25.05 7.62 9.16
CA VAL A 421 26.44 7.54 8.71
C VAL A 421 26.70 8.61 7.64
N PRO A 422 27.77 9.43 7.77
CA PRO A 422 28.07 10.49 6.81
C PRO A 422 28.47 9.91 5.45
N PRO A 423 28.17 10.62 4.33
CA PRO A 423 28.52 10.15 2.99
C PRO A 423 30.02 9.97 2.75
N SER A 424 30.88 10.64 3.52
CA SER A 424 32.33 10.45 3.45
C SER A 424 32.74 9.01 3.70
N ALA A 425 32.15 8.34 4.70
CA ALA A 425 32.46 6.94 5.01
C ALA A 425 32.20 6.00 3.82
N VAL A 426 31.13 6.26 3.05
CA VAL A 426 30.81 5.48 1.84
C VAL A 426 31.80 5.76 0.72
N ARG A 427 32.25 7.01 0.57
CA ARG A 427 33.27 7.38 -0.43
C ARG A 427 34.63 6.79 -0.10
N ASP A 428 34.99 6.81 1.18
CA ASP A 428 36.24 6.24 1.68
C ASP A 428 36.27 4.73 1.42
N LEU A 429 35.19 4.01 1.77
CA LEU A 429 35.04 2.58 1.45
C LEU A 429 35.18 2.31 -0.05
N PHE A 430 34.64 3.16 -0.91
CA PHE A 430 34.80 2.98 -2.35
C PHE A 430 36.25 3.09 -2.81
N GLY A 431 37.00 4.07 -2.27
CA GLY A 431 38.43 4.17 -2.49
C GLY A 431 39.17 2.89 -2.08
N THR A 432 38.81 2.34 -0.92
CA THR A 432 39.34 1.09 -0.40
C THR A 432 39.01 -0.13 -1.27
N VAL A 433 37.80 -0.20 -1.82
CA VAL A 433 37.40 -1.29 -2.74
C VAL A 433 38.27 -1.30 -3.99
N LEU A 434 38.54 -0.11 -4.56
CA LEU A 434 39.38 0.03 -5.75
C LEU A 434 40.84 -0.30 -5.44
N ASP A 435 41.38 0.22 -4.33
CA ASP A 435 42.76 -0.01 -3.90
C ASP A 435 43.02 -1.49 -3.57
N ALA A 436 42.09 -2.13 -2.86
CA ALA A 436 42.18 -3.53 -2.47
C ALA A 436 41.85 -4.51 -3.62
N GLY A 437 41.43 -4.02 -4.79
CA GLY A 437 40.98 -4.84 -5.92
C GLY A 437 39.79 -5.74 -5.58
N ALA A 438 38.88 -5.26 -4.74
CA ALA A 438 37.74 -6.02 -4.25
C ALA A 438 36.55 -5.98 -5.23
N THR A 439 35.81 -7.08 -5.31
CA THR A 439 34.61 -7.21 -6.16
C THR A 439 33.45 -6.38 -5.61
N LYS A 440 33.35 -6.23 -4.29
CA LYS A 440 32.27 -5.51 -3.60
C LYS A 440 32.77 -4.93 -2.27
N GLY A 441 32.31 -3.74 -1.92
CA GLY A 441 32.44 -3.14 -0.58
C GLY A 441 31.13 -3.22 0.19
N ILE A 442 31.19 -3.58 1.46
CA ILE A 442 30.02 -3.69 2.33
C ILE A 442 30.22 -2.78 3.54
N LEU A 443 29.32 -1.82 3.73
CA LEU A 443 29.29 -0.96 4.92
C LEU A 443 28.12 -1.36 5.80
N ILE A 444 28.42 -1.82 7.02
CA ILE A 444 27.45 -2.29 8.01
C ILE A 444 27.38 -1.28 9.15
N THR A 445 26.19 -0.89 9.59
CA THR A 445 26.01 0.01 10.73
C THR A 445 24.84 -0.38 11.62
N THR A 446 24.87 0.03 12.89
CA THR A 446 23.72 -0.03 13.81
C THR A 446 22.74 1.15 13.65
N SER A 447 23.05 2.12 12.77
CA SER A 447 22.23 3.29 12.49
C SER A 447 21.57 3.20 11.11
N GLY A 448 21.66 4.25 10.28
CA GLY A 448 21.13 4.30 8.92
C GLY A 448 22.01 5.12 8.00
N PHE A 449 21.66 5.16 6.72
CA PHE A 449 22.37 5.95 5.71
C PHE A 449 21.49 7.08 5.16
N GLY A 450 22.12 8.21 4.84
CA GLY A 450 21.40 9.34 4.23
C GLY A 450 21.21 9.16 2.71
N PRO A 451 20.32 9.96 2.08
CA PRO A 451 20.07 9.88 0.63
C PRO A 451 21.33 10.04 -0.22
N SER A 452 22.27 10.92 0.17
CA SER A 452 23.53 11.14 -0.55
C SER A 452 24.48 9.95 -0.49
N SER A 453 24.45 9.17 0.59
CA SER A 453 25.18 7.89 0.71
C SER A 453 24.63 6.87 -0.29
N TYR A 454 23.31 6.75 -0.39
CA TYR A 454 22.64 5.87 -1.35
C TYR A 454 22.85 6.31 -2.81
N GLN A 455 22.77 7.61 -3.11
CA GLN A 455 23.06 8.17 -4.42
C GLN A 455 24.49 7.86 -4.84
N PHE A 456 25.46 8.01 -3.93
CA PHE A 456 26.84 7.70 -4.23
C PHE A 456 27.05 6.19 -4.43
N ALA A 457 26.42 5.33 -3.63
CA ALA A 457 26.51 3.88 -3.78
C ALA A 457 25.88 3.36 -5.08
N ASN A 458 24.95 4.11 -5.68
CA ASN A 458 24.23 3.66 -6.86
C ASN A 458 25.13 3.38 -8.06
N GLY A 459 25.01 2.20 -8.66
CA GLY A 459 25.84 1.75 -9.77
C GLY A 459 27.31 1.49 -9.44
N LYS A 460 27.68 1.55 -8.16
CA LYS A 460 29.02 1.18 -7.67
C LYS A 460 28.94 -0.19 -7.00
N PRO A 461 30.05 -0.95 -6.93
CA PRO A 461 30.13 -2.22 -6.21
C PRO A 461 30.10 -2.00 -4.69
N LEU A 462 29.05 -1.37 -4.18
CA LEU A 462 28.88 -0.97 -2.77
C LEU A 462 27.52 -1.42 -2.26
N GLN A 463 27.53 -2.10 -1.13
CA GLN A 463 26.36 -2.54 -0.40
C GLN A 463 26.31 -1.85 0.96
N LEU A 464 25.17 -1.24 1.27
CA LEU A 464 24.94 -0.50 2.52
C LEU A 464 23.91 -1.27 3.34
N ILE A 465 24.30 -1.71 4.54
CA ILE A 465 23.48 -2.50 5.46
C ILE A 465 23.27 -1.66 6.72
N ASP A 466 22.07 -1.13 6.87
CA ASP A 466 21.69 -0.34 8.05
C ASP A 466 21.33 -1.22 9.25
N GLY A 467 20.98 -0.61 10.39
CA GLY A 467 20.72 -1.33 11.63
C GLY A 467 19.56 -2.32 11.49
N THR A 468 18.54 -1.95 10.72
CA THR A 468 17.43 -2.85 10.40
C THR A 468 17.90 -4.02 9.53
N GLY A 469 18.71 -3.76 8.50
CA GLY A 469 19.32 -4.80 7.67
C GLY A 469 20.22 -5.76 8.45
N LEU A 470 21.03 -5.23 9.36
CA LEU A 470 21.90 -6.02 10.23
C LEU A 470 21.10 -6.94 11.15
N LEU A 471 20.03 -6.44 11.78
CA LEU A 471 19.24 -7.24 12.72
C LEU A 471 18.58 -8.45 12.06
N ALA A 472 18.09 -8.31 10.82
CA ALA A 472 17.50 -9.45 10.16
C ALA A 472 18.52 -10.39 9.51
N LEU A 473 19.72 -9.92 9.11
CA LEU A 473 20.84 -10.84 8.82
C LEU A 473 21.22 -11.65 10.08
N CYS A 474 21.28 -11.01 11.24
CA CYS A 474 21.47 -11.71 12.51
C CYS A 474 20.36 -12.76 12.72
N HIS A 475 19.09 -12.40 12.51
CA HIS A 475 17.98 -13.34 12.67
C HIS A 475 18.05 -14.54 11.71
N GLN A 476 18.34 -14.30 10.42
CA GLN A 476 18.48 -15.35 9.40
C GLN A 476 19.57 -16.37 9.74
N HIS A 477 20.62 -15.93 10.44
CA HIS A 477 21.77 -16.77 10.84
C HIS A 477 21.78 -17.15 12.33
N ASP A 478 20.60 -17.14 12.96
CA ASP A 478 20.38 -17.54 14.37
C ASP A 478 21.30 -16.81 15.36
N ILE A 479 21.51 -15.52 15.11
CA ILE A 479 22.18 -14.57 16.01
C ILE A 479 21.09 -13.72 16.66
N ARG A 480 20.96 -13.87 17.97
CA ARG A 480 20.05 -13.08 18.79
C ARG A 480 20.68 -11.71 19.05
N ALA A 481 20.07 -10.65 18.52
CA ALA A 481 20.52 -9.26 18.70
C ALA A 481 19.33 -8.29 18.73
N ARG A 482 19.53 -7.12 19.34
CA ARG A 482 18.62 -5.96 19.27
C ARG A 482 19.40 -4.67 19.13
N ILE A 483 18.78 -3.61 18.60
CA ILE A 483 19.32 -2.25 18.57
C ILE A 483 18.28 -1.36 19.25
N VAL A 484 18.58 -0.90 20.45
CA VAL A 484 17.71 0.02 21.19
C VAL A 484 18.52 1.25 21.58
N PRO A 485 18.23 2.42 21.01
CA PRO A 485 18.87 3.68 21.41
C PRO A 485 18.67 3.90 22.91
N ARG A 486 19.71 4.28 23.63
CA ARG A 486 19.57 4.64 25.04
C ARG A 486 18.69 5.90 25.14
N ALA A 487 17.62 5.84 25.94
CA ALA A 487 16.89 7.04 26.32
C ALA A 487 17.88 8.02 26.94
N SER A 488 17.92 9.24 26.40
CA SER A 488 18.76 10.33 26.90
C SER A 488 18.15 10.94 28.15
#